data_AF-A0A1F4XNK7-F1
#
_entry.id   AF-A0A1F4XNK7-F1
#
_cell.length_a   1.000
_cell.length_b   1.000
_cell.length_c   1.000
_cell.angle_alpha   90.00
_cell.angle_beta   90.00
_cell.angle_gamma   90.00
#
_symmetry.space_group_name_H-M   'P 1'
#
loop_
_entity.id
_entity.type
_entity.pdbx_description
1 polymer ?
#
loop_
_entity_poly.entity_id
_entity_poly.type
_entity_poly.pdbx_seq_one_letter_code
_entity_poly.pdbx_strand_id
1 'polypeptide(L)'
;MENLLGKVEACLAEKEIEVSDDLVFLINTRIKPPLPVKKEDVYIRAMYLVSDQVNSFGGCFLLDEHPKLAELLVDSPVLVGHSKERLPIARNFKADLLEKDGANWIKVYFYWLKNSPEAESLKENIDHGIYKECSIAFSFEFPECSICKQDMRRCQHIPFRAYQDENGEQAQAHFNYRNIIRVHETSLVYRGAVFGTSMTNELYLFQKHDCADGVCKFKRVYKESVLESLNKAGLQDQVELSGKVAEQGYSDGKIELQCDKSLEEKVLNALPPSLRERVWFTNTASQENMGFKPTKFVLRVDPQKNSGAGELLFRDEERKSQLIILRFDPEKLKQGRRFLCDFTEDDRYEESEFEKKVLDSGGCQLIDKGDEFFSFRLTGKLLQGVYLLRRAKSRTQERWIFYERNDG
;
A
#
# COMPACT_ATOMS: atom_id res chain seq x y z
N MET A 1 20.90 36.55 34.68
CA MET A 1 19.70 36.48 33.81
C MET A 1 20.15 36.11 32.40
N GLU A 2 20.87 34.99 32.30
CA GLU A 2 21.40 34.37 31.09
C GLU A 2 21.51 32.88 31.43
N ASN A 3 21.24 32.00 30.47
CA ASN A 3 21.01 30.55 30.61
C ASN A 3 19.55 30.17 30.86
N LEU A 4 18.76 30.10 29.79
CA LEU A 4 17.73 29.07 29.52
C LEU A 4 17.03 29.39 28.18
N LEU A 5 17.78 29.35 27.08
CA LEU A 5 17.20 29.18 25.75
C LEU A 5 17.82 27.93 25.16
N GLY A 6 17.22 26.78 25.49
CA GLY A 6 17.54 25.53 24.82
C GLY A 6 17.21 25.68 23.34
N LYS A 7 18.22 25.50 22.48
CA LYS A 7 18.00 25.35 21.04
C LYS A 7 17.11 24.14 20.82
N VAL A 8 15.88 24.39 20.38
CA VAL A 8 15.01 23.35 19.83
C VAL A 8 15.45 23.15 18.39
N GLU A 9 16.21 22.08 18.12
CA GLU A 9 16.41 21.60 16.76
C GLU A 9 15.12 20.91 16.30
N ALA A 10 14.33 21.62 15.52
CA ALA A 10 13.20 21.05 14.80
C ALA A 10 13.74 20.44 13.49
N CYS A 11 13.99 19.14 13.47
CA CYS A 11 14.06 18.40 12.22
C CYS A 11 12.62 18.15 11.75
N LEU A 12 12.25 18.70 10.60
CA LEU A 12 11.08 18.23 9.86
C LEU A 12 11.29 16.73 9.63
N ALA A 13 10.42 15.89 10.20
CA ALA A 13 10.45 14.47 9.92
C ALA A 13 10.24 14.30 8.40
N GLU A 14 11.29 13.89 7.69
CA GLU A 14 11.16 13.51 6.30
C GLU A 14 10.12 12.40 6.23
N LYS A 15 9.13 12.58 5.37
CA LYS A 15 8.09 11.58 5.16
C LYS A 15 8.74 10.41 4.43
N GLU A 16 9.21 9.41 5.18
CA GLU A 16 9.70 8.18 4.58
C GLU A 16 8.60 7.62 3.68
N ILE A 17 8.95 7.41 2.41
CA ILE A 17 8.08 6.75 1.46
C ILE A 17 7.96 5.29 1.92
N GLU A 18 6.82 4.94 2.49
CA GLU A 18 6.56 3.57 2.91
C GLU A 18 6.45 2.69 1.66
N VAL A 19 7.41 1.77 1.51
CA VAL A 19 7.39 0.76 0.46
C VAL A 19 6.27 -0.23 0.76
N SER A 20 5.31 -0.35 -0.15
CA SER A 20 4.20 -1.30 0.01
C SER A 20 4.67 -2.76 -0.15
N ASP A 21 4.04 -3.67 0.59
CA ASP A 21 4.32 -5.10 0.52
C ASP A 21 4.10 -5.67 -0.90
N ASP A 22 3.20 -5.05 -1.66
CA ASP A 22 2.94 -5.39 -3.06
C ASP A 22 4.13 -5.14 -3.99
N LEU A 23 4.86 -4.04 -3.81
CA LEU A 23 6.03 -3.75 -4.63
C LEU A 23 7.16 -4.73 -4.30
N VAL A 24 7.34 -5.05 -3.02
CA VAL A 24 8.27 -6.08 -2.55
C VAL A 24 7.91 -7.45 -3.13
N PHE A 25 6.62 -7.78 -3.15
CA PHE A 25 6.13 -8.99 -3.77
C PHE A 25 6.45 -9.06 -5.26
N LEU A 26 6.25 -7.96 -6.02
CA LEU A 26 6.60 -7.89 -7.43
C LEU A 26 8.11 -8.08 -7.66
N ILE A 27 8.96 -7.48 -6.82
CA ILE A 27 10.42 -7.69 -6.88
C ILE A 27 10.71 -9.19 -6.71
N ASN A 28 10.23 -9.80 -5.63
CA ASN A 28 10.55 -11.20 -5.32
C ASN A 28 10.01 -12.19 -6.36
N THR A 29 8.90 -11.89 -7.01
CA THR A 29 8.28 -12.78 -8.01
C THR A 29 8.83 -12.61 -9.42
N ARG A 30 9.14 -11.38 -9.83
CA ARG A 30 9.63 -11.08 -11.19
C ARG A 30 11.15 -11.21 -11.29
N ILE A 31 11.87 -10.74 -10.28
CA ILE A 31 13.34 -10.75 -10.26
C ILE A 31 13.88 -12.05 -9.69
N LYS A 32 13.15 -12.65 -8.73
CA LYS A 32 13.52 -13.91 -8.06
C LYS A 32 14.95 -13.88 -7.53
N PRO A 33 15.31 -12.87 -6.70
CA PRO A 33 16.63 -12.83 -6.10
C PRO A 33 16.87 -14.11 -5.28
N PRO A 34 18.11 -14.62 -5.22
CA PRO A 34 18.41 -15.84 -4.45
C PRO A 34 17.99 -15.75 -2.97
N LEU A 35 18.02 -14.54 -2.42
CA LEU A 35 17.43 -14.21 -1.13
C LEU A 35 16.28 -13.22 -1.36
N PRO A 36 15.04 -13.57 -0.97
CA PRO A 36 13.92 -12.65 -1.04
C PRO A 36 14.22 -11.35 -0.27
N VAL A 37 13.94 -10.21 -0.89
CA VAL A 37 14.08 -8.90 -0.26
C VAL A 37 12.87 -8.58 0.60
N LYS A 38 13.05 -7.80 1.66
CA LYS A 38 11.98 -7.25 2.48
C LYS A 38 11.86 -5.74 2.27
N LYS A 39 10.76 -5.15 2.72
CA LYS A 39 10.51 -3.70 2.57
C LYS A 39 11.58 -2.85 3.25
N GLU A 40 12.10 -3.30 4.38
CA GLU A 40 13.16 -2.64 5.13
C GLU A 40 14.52 -2.70 4.42
N ASP A 41 14.69 -3.62 3.47
CA ASP A 41 15.97 -3.86 2.79
C ASP A 41 16.13 -3.04 1.51
N VAL A 42 15.07 -2.41 1.01
CA VAL A 42 15.07 -1.79 -0.33
C VAL A 42 14.64 -0.33 -0.33
N TYR A 43 15.21 0.43 -1.25
CA TYR A 43 14.64 1.66 -1.76
C TYR A 43 13.96 1.39 -3.11
N ILE A 44 12.85 2.09 -3.37
CA ILE A 44 12.11 1.99 -4.64
C ILE A 44 11.84 3.39 -5.18
N ARG A 45 12.10 3.59 -6.47
CA ARG A 45 11.71 4.79 -7.21
C ARG A 45 11.16 4.38 -8.57
N ALA A 46 10.51 5.32 -9.23
CA ALA A 46 10.06 5.15 -10.60
C ALA A 46 10.57 6.27 -11.49
N MET A 47 10.63 6.01 -12.79
CA MET A 47 11.05 6.94 -13.82
C MET A 47 10.10 6.91 -15.01
N TYR A 48 9.76 8.08 -15.53
CA TYR A 48 9.15 8.23 -16.85
C TYR A 48 10.28 8.08 -17.89
N LEU A 49 10.38 6.90 -18.50
CA LEU A 49 11.58 6.47 -19.23
C LEU A 49 11.46 6.68 -20.75
N VAL A 50 10.33 6.28 -21.32
CA VAL A 50 10.07 6.30 -22.76
C VAL A 50 8.74 6.96 -23.01
N SER A 51 8.67 7.79 -24.04
CA SER A 51 7.43 8.32 -24.57
C SER A 51 7.29 8.04 -26.07
N ASP A 52 6.10 8.26 -26.60
CA ASP A 52 5.77 8.21 -28.03
C ASP A 52 6.16 9.48 -28.81
N GLN A 53 7.00 10.33 -28.21
CA GLN A 53 7.48 11.55 -28.84
C GLN A 53 8.83 11.32 -29.55
N VAL A 54 9.07 12.12 -30.59
CA VAL A 54 10.35 12.11 -31.31
C VAL A 54 11.46 12.60 -30.38
N ASN A 55 12.50 11.78 -30.23
CA ASN A 55 13.66 12.07 -29.39
C ASN A 55 14.69 12.97 -30.08
N SER A 56 15.71 13.40 -29.34
CA SER A 56 16.74 14.32 -29.83
C SER A 56 17.62 13.78 -30.97
N PHE A 57 17.55 12.49 -31.27
CA PHE A 57 18.24 11.86 -32.40
C PHE A 57 17.30 11.54 -33.58
N GLY A 58 16.02 11.89 -33.50
CA GLY A 58 15.04 11.68 -34.54
C GLY A 58 14.41 10.29 -34.49
N GLY A 59 14.58 9.56 -33.38
CA GLY A 59 13.92 8.27 -33.15
C GLY A 59 12.62 8.42 -32.37
N CYS A 60 11.68 7.50 -32.57
CA CYS A 60 10.38 7.49 -31.90
C CYS A 60 10.00 6.06 -31.47
N PHE A 61 9.55 5.90 -30.23
CA PHE A 61 8.97 4.65 -29.73
C PHE A 61 7.46 4.72 -29.92
N LEU A 62 6.96 4.20 -31.04
CA LEU A 62 5.53 4.27 -31.31
C LEU A 62 4.72 3.53 -30.24
N LEU A 63 3.50 4.01 -30.01
CA LEU A 63 2.59 3.52 -28.98
C LEU A 63 2.34 2.00 -29.07
N ASP A 64 2.29 1.44 -30.28
CA ASP A 64 2.10 0.02 -30.53
C ASP A 64 3.30 -0.85 -30.09
N GLU A 65 4.49 -0.27 -29.95
CA GLU A 65 5.68 -0.95 -29.41
C GLU A 65 5.74 -0.91 -27.87
N HIS A 66 4.98 -0.01 -27.23
CA HIS A 66 5.06 0.20 -25.77
C HIS A 66 4.72 -1.05 -24.95
N PRO A 67 3.67 -1.84 -25.25
CA PRO A 67 3.36 -3.05 -24.47
C PRO A 67 4.52 -4.03 -24.43
N LYS A 68 5.12 -4.32 -25.59
CA LYS A 68 6.25 -5.24 -25.68
C LYS A 68 7.51 -4.67 -25.01
N LEU A 69 7.75 -3.38 -25.17
CA LEU A 69 8.87 -2.71 -24.50
C LEU A 69 8.73 -2.76 -22.98
N ALA A 70 7.53 -2.55 -22.43
CA ALA A 70 7.26 -2.63 -21.01
C ALA A 70 7.56 -4.04 -20.44
N GLU A 71 7.26 -5.10 -21.19
CA GLU A 71 7.64 -6.47 -20.82
C GLU A 71 9.16 -6.66 -20.79
N LEU A 72 9.87 -6.18 -21.83
CA LEU A 72 11.32 -6.29 -21.94
C LEU A 72 12.09 -5.47 -20.89
N LEU A 73 11.47 -4.45 -20.32
CA LEU A 73 12.06 -3.60 -19.29
C LEU A 73 12.12 -4.31 -17.93
N VAL A 74 11.21 -5.23 -17.65
CA VAL A 74 11.24 -6.00 -16.40
C VAL A 74 12.49 -6.86 -16.35
N ASP A 75 13.19 -6.87 -15.21
CA ASP A 75 14.43 -7.59 -14.99
C ASP A 75 15.64 -7.07 -15.80
N SER A 76 15.54 -5.85 -16.34
CA SER A 76 16.69 -5.16 -16.93
C SER A 76 17.53 -4.42 -15.87
N PRO A 77 18.87 -4.37 -16.01
CA PRO A 77 19.74 -3.68 -15.08
C PRO A 77 19.62 -2.16 -15.18
N VAL A 78 19.86 -1.48 -14.06
CA VAL A 78 19.98 -0.02 -14.01
C VAL A 78 21.44 0.39 -13.84
N LEU A 79 21.96 1.23 -14.74
CA LEU A 79 23.33 1.74 -14.72
C LEU A 79 23.36 3.26 -14.46
N VAL A 80 24.58 3.81 -14.40
CA VAL A 80 24.82 5.25 -14.41
C VAL A 80 25.59 5.61 -15.67
N GLY A 81 25.06 6.55 -16.44
CA GLY A 81 25.73 7.12 -17.61
C GLY A 81 26.04 6.12 -18.72
N HIS A 82 25.27 5.03 -18.86
CA HIS A 82 25.56 3.92 -19.78
C HIS A 82 26.92 3.24 -19.54
N SER A 83 27.55 3.49 -18.39
CA SER A 83 28.90 2.99 -18.11
C SER A 83 28.87 1.50 -17.80
N LYS A 84 29.64 0.74 -18.58
CA LYS A 84 29.85 -0.71 -18.40
C LYS A 84 31.08 -1.03 -17.54
N GLU A 85 31.73 -0.01 -16.98
CA GLU A 85 32.90 -0.18 -16.13
C GLU A 85 32.53 -0.67 -14.72
N ARG A 86 31.27 -0.50 -14.33
CA ARG A 86 30.75 -0.95 -13.03
C ARG A 86 29.56 -1.88 -13.22
N LEU A 87 29.31 -2.70 -12.21
CA LEU A 87 28.11 -3.52 -12.13
C LEU A 87 26.87 -2.63 -11.92
N PRO A 88 25.66 -3.14 -12.24
CA PRO A 88 24.43 -2.40 -12.05
C PRO A 88 24.20 -1.92 -10.60
N ILE A 89 23.61 -0.74 -10.46
CA ILE A 89 23.29 -0.12 -9.17
C ILE A 89 21.87 -0.47 -8.69
N ALA A 90 20.99 -0.84 -9.62
CA ALA A 90 19.60 -1.19 -9.34
C ALA A 90 19.08 -2.15 -10.42
N ARG A 91 17.83 -2.59 -10.28
CA ARG A 91 17.15 -3.43 -11.27
C ARG A 91 15.69 -3.02 -11.43
N ASN A 92 15.22 -3.02 -12.68
CA ASN A 92 13.83 -2.73 -13.01
C ASN A 92 12.95 -3.93 -12.71
N PHE A 93 11.76 -3.73 -12.12
CA PHE A 93 10.87 -4.84 -11.74
C PHE A 93 9.40 -4.64 -12.16
N LYS A 94 9.03 -3.44 -12.59
CA LYS A 94 7.68 -3.12 -13.04
C LYS A 94 7.72 -1.99 -14.07
N ALA A 95 6.83 -2.04 -15.04
CA ALA A 95 6.61 -1.01 -16.02
C ALA A 95 5.11 -0.80 -16.22
N ASP A 96 4.64 0.44 -16.20
CA ASP A 96 3.26 0.82 -16.49
C ASP A 96 3.19 1.66 -17.76
N LEU A 97 2.08 1.52 -18.48
CA LEU A 97 1.71 2.39 -19.58
C LEU A 97 0.69 3.41 -19.07
N LEU A 98 0.94 4.69 -19.32
CA LEU A 98 0.05 5.77 -18.88
C LEU A 98 0.17 6.98 -19.79
N GLU A 99 -0.85 7.83 -19.79
CA GLU A 99 -0.80 9.14 -20.43
C GLU A 99 -0.36 10.21 -19.42
N LYS A 100 0.58 11.08 -19.82
CA LYS A 100 1.03 12.21 -19.03
C LYS A 100 1.41 13.36 -19.96
N ASP A 101 0.89 14.55 -19.67
CA ASP A 101 1.16 15.79 -20.42
C ASP A 101 0.87 15.66 -21.93
N GLY A 102 -0.16 14.88 -22.29
CA GLY A 102 -0.57 14.65 -23.69
C GLY A 102 0.31 13.69 -24.49
N ALA A 103 1.21 12.95 -23.83
CA ALA A 103 2.03 11.90 -24.43
C ALA A 103 1.81 10.57 -23.71
N ASN A 104 1.99 9.46 -24.44
CA ASN A 104 1.99 8.12 -23.85
C ASN A 104 3.37 7.81 -23.30
N TRP A 105 3.44 7.32 -22.06
CA TRP A 105 4.67 7.06 -21.33
C TRP A 105 4.75 5.62 -20.84
N ILE A 106 5.98 5.10 -20.82
CA ILE A 106 6.34 3.93 -20.03
C ILE A 106 7.00 4.41 -18.74
N LYS A 107 6.30 4.20 -17.63
CA LYS A 107 6.80 4.46 -16.28
C LYS A 107 7.43 3.19 -15.71
N VAL A 108 8.71 3.22 -15.41
CA VAL A 108 9.50 2.05 -14.98
C VAL A 108 9.90 2.19 -13.52
N TYR A 109 9.71 1.12 -12.76
CA TYR A 109 10.02 1.05 -11.34
C TYR A 109 11.29 0.24 -11.15
N PHE A 110 12.19 0.75 -10.32
CA PHE A 110 13.45 0.12 -9.99
C PHE A 110 13.70 0.12 -8.49
N TYR A 111 14.49 -0.85 -8.04
CA TYR A 111 14.87 -0.99 -6.64
C TYR A 111 16.37 -1.19 -6.49
N TRP A 112 16.90 -0.76 -5.34
CA TRP A 112 18.25 -1.05 -4.88
C TRP A 112 18.25 -1.35 -3.39
N LEU A 113 19.30 -2.00 -2.91
CA LEU A 113 19.39 -2.42 -1.51
C LEU A 113 19.84 -1.26 -0.63
N LYS A 114 19.21 -1.05 0.53
CA LYS A 114 19.60 0.00 1.48
C LYS A 114 21.00 -0.22 2.07
N ASN A 115 21.44 -1.47 2.13
CA ASN A 115 22.75 -1.84 2.66
C ASN A 115 23.87 -1.83 1.59
N SER A 116 23.57 -1.50 0.34
CA SER A 116 24.62 -1.41 -0.68
C SER A 116 25.49 -0.18 -0.42
N PRO A 117 26.78 -0.21 -0.82
CA PRO A 117 27.59 1.00 -0.88
C PRO A 117 26.85 2.09 -1.65
N GLU A 118 26.92 3.33 -1.16
CA GLU A 118 26.32 4.51 -1.79
C GLU A 118 24.77 4.52 -1.86
N ALA A 119 24.06 3.56 -1.24
CA ALA A 119 22.60 3.46 -1.31
C ALA A 119 21.89 4.75 -0.87
N GLU A 120 22.32 5.31 0.25
CA GLU A 120 21.77 6.57 0.79
C GLU A 120 22.09 7.74 -0.14
N SER A 121 23.34 7.83 -0.62
CA SER A 121 23.72 8.89 -1.55
C SER A 121 22.94 8.84 -2.86
N LEU A 122 22.66 7.64 -3.38
CA LEU A 122 21.82 7.45 -4.56
C LEU A 122 20.39 7.94 -4.30
N LYS A 123 19.80 7.54 -3.16
CA LYS A 123 18.48 8.00 -2.73
C LYS A 123 18.44 9.52 -2.68
N GLU A 124 19.37 10.14 -1.95
CA GLU A 124 19.42 11.58 -1.74
C GLU A 124 19.60 12.36 -3.05
N ASN A 125 20.46 11.88 -3.96
CA ASN A 125 20.65 12.53 -5.25
C ASN A 125 19.40 12.43 -6.14
N ILE A 126 18.65 11.34 -6.08
CA ILE A 126 17.38 11.21 -6.81
C ILE A 126 16.31 12.12 -6.18
N ASP A 127 16.12 12.01 -4.86
CA ASP A 127 15.07 12.72 -4.13
C ASP A 127 15.22 14.24 -4.20
N HIS A 128 16.46 14.72 -4.18
CA HIS A 128 16.79 16.14 -4.31
C HIS A 128 17.00 16.59 -5.77
N GLY A 129 16.71 15.73 -6.75
CA GLY A 129 16.68 16.10 -8.17
C GLY A 129 18.05 16.35 -8.80
N ILE A 130 19.13 15.91 -8.16
CA ILE A 130 20.47 15.87 -8.76
C ILE A 130 20.49 14.85 -9.89
N TYR A 131 19.91 13.67 -9.66
CA TYR A 131 19.70 12.61 -10.66
C TYR A 131 18.23 12.60 -11.06
N LYS A 132 17.90 13.37 -12.11
CA LYS A 132 16.50 13.58 -12.52
C LYS A 132 16.14 13.05 -13.90
N GLU A 133 17.12 12.78 -14.77
CA GLU A 133 16.87 12.29 -16.13
C GLU A 133 17.35 10.84 -16.29
N CYS A 134 16.75 10.13 -17.24
CA CYS A 134 17.06 8.72 -17.50
C CYS A 134 17.13 8.41 -18.99
N SER A 135 17.66 7.24 -19.31
CA SER A 135 17.90 6.78 -20.67
C SER A 135 17.77 5.27 -20.75
N ILE A 136 17.69 4.74 -21.96
CA ILE A 136 17.54 3.32 -22.25
C ILE A 136 18.51 2.93 -23.36
N ALA A 137 19.21 1.81 -23.19
CA ALA A 137 19.93 1.14 -24.26
C ALA A 137 19.20 -0.14 -24.67
N PHE A 138 18.97 -0.30 -25.97
CA PHE A 138 18.14 -1.36 -26.52
C PHE A 138 18.59 -1.72 -27.95
N SER A 139 18.05 -2.81 -28.47
CA SER A 139 18.19 -3.23 -29.87
C SER A 139 16.81 -3.44 -30.49
N PHE A 140 16.70 -3.10 -31.76
CA PHE A 140 15.47 -3.16 -32.56
C PHE A 140 15.84 -3.64 -33.97
N GLU A 141 14.86 -4.14 -34.72
CA GLU A 141 15.11 -4.79 -36.00
C GLU A 141 15.43 -3.80 -37.12
N PHE A 142 14.60 -2.76 -37.26
CA PHE A 142 14.80 -1.73 -38.25
C PHE A 142 14.19 -0.38 -37.86
N PRO A 143 14.80 0.73 -38.33
CA PRO A 143 14.23 2.06 -38.19
C PRO A 143 13.24 2.31 -39.34
N GLU A 144 11.94 2.37 -39.08
CA GLU A 144 10.94 2.69 -40.09
C GLU A 144 10.89 4.20 -40.34
N CYS A 145 10.97 4.63 -41.59
CA CYS A 145 10.86 6.05 -41.94
C CYS A 145 9.43 6.56 -41.76
N SER A 146 9.25 7.67 -41.04
CA SER A 146 7.93 8.27 -40.83
C SER A 146 7.26 8.76 -42.11
N ILE A 147 8.04 9.12 -43.14
CA ILE A 147 7.57 9.66 -44.42
C ILE A 147 7.14 8.58 -45.40
N CYS A 148 8.02 7.59 -45.70
CA CYS A 148 7.74 6.57 -46.72
C CYS A 148 7.54 5.15 -46.19
N LYS A 149 7.56 4.96 -44.86
CA LYS A 149 7.39 3.68 -44.16
C LYS A 149 8.41 2.58 -44.50
N GLN A 150 9.42 2.89 -45.32
CA GLN A 150 10.53 1.98 -45.62
C GLN A 150 11.59 2.01 -44.51
N ASP A 151 12.46 1.01 -44.48
CA ASP A 151 13.66 1.04 -43.65
C ASP A 151 14.49 2.30 -43.96
N MET A 152 14.64 3.17 -42.96
CA MET A 152 15.29 4.47 -43.11
C MET A 152 16.76 4.35 -43.52
N ARG A 153 17.41 3.20 -43.24
CA ARG A 153 18.78 2.91 -43.70
C ARG A 153 18.89 2.82 -45.22
N ARG A 154 17.75 2.63 -45.91
CA ARG A 154 17.65 2.43 -47.37
C ARG A 154 16.89 3.55 -48.09
N CYS A 155 16.36 4.52 -47.35
CA CYS A 155 15.60 5.64 -47.93
C CYS A 155 16.45 6.93 -47.99
N GLN A 156 15.95 7.95 -48.69
CA GLN A 156 16.64 9.25 -48.83
C GLN A 156 16.20 10.29 -47.78
N HIS A 157 15.24 9.97 -46.92
CA HIS A 157 14.72 10.89 -45.92
C HIS A 157 15.70 11.01 -44.74
N ILE A 158 16.15 12.23 -44.48
CA ILE A 158 17.11 12.53 -43.41
C ILE A 158 16.31 13.02 -42.20
N PRO A 159 16.52 12.46 -41.00
CA PRO A 159 15.87 12.92 -39.78
C PRO A 159 15.93 14.45 -39.61
N PHE A 160 14.83 15.02 -39.11
CA PHE A 160 14.58 16.44 -38.90
C PHE A 160 14.44 17.32 -40.16
N ARG A 161 14.59 16.77 -41.37
CA ARG A 161 14.26 17.51 -42.61
C ARG A 161 12.76 17.40 -42.92
N ALA A 162 12.20 18.45 -43.49
CA ALA A 162 10.80 18.49 -43.92
C ALA A 162 10.63 17.86 -45.31
N TYR A 163 9.58 17.06 -45.48
CA TYR A 163 9.18 16.43 -46.73
C TYR A 163 7.66 16.47 -46.86
N GLN A 164 7.13 16.20 -48.05
CA GLN A 164 5.72 15.85 -48.20
C GLN A 164 5.52 14.40 -47.79
N ASP A 165 4.57 14.16 -46.90
CA ASP A 165 4.15 12.81 -46.53
C ASP A 165 3.23 12.19 -47.61
N GLU A 166 2.75 10.98 -47.34
CA GLU A 166 1.83 10.25 -48.23
C GLU A 166 0.48 10.96 -48.47
N ASN A 167 0.10 11.89 -47.60
CA ASN A 167 -1.11 12.70 -47.71
C ASN A 167 -0.84 14.07 -48.37
N GLY A 168 0.41 14.36 -48.73
CA GLY A 168 0.82 15.64 -49.31
C GLY A 168 1.05 16.75 -48.29
N GLU A 169 1.00 16.45 -46.99
CA GLU A 169 1.25 17.40 -45.91
C GLU A 169 2.75 17.54 -45.64
N GLN A 170 3.19 18.72 -45.20
CA GLN A 170 4.58 18.88 -44.78
C GLN A 170 4.81 18.24 -43.41
N ALA A 171 5.68 17.24 -43.36
CA ALA A 171 6.08 16.54 -42.14
C ALA A 171 7.61 16.48 -41.99
N GLN A 172 8.09 16.57 -40.76
CA GLN A 172 9.50 16.35 -40.45
C GLN A 172 9.80 14.84 -40.36
N ALA A 173 10.80 14.40 -41.11
CA ALA A 173 11.25 13.02 -41.09
C ALA A 173 11.81 12.64 -39.72
N HIS A 174 11.44 11.46 -39.26
CA HIS A 174 11.97 10.78 -38.08
C HIS A 174 11.91 9.27 -38.36
N PHE A 175 12.48 8.45 -37.49
CA PHE A 175 12.38 7.00 -37.58
C PHE A 175 11.68 6.39 -36.37
N ASN A 176 10.80 5.44 -36.64
CA ASN A 176 10.17 4.65 -35.61
C ASN A 176 11.03 3.41 -35.33
N TYR A 177 11.32 3.16 -34.07
CA TYR A 177 11.96 1.91 -33.66
C TYR A 177 10.96 0.78 -33.84
N ARG A 178 11.19 -0.12 -34.81
CA ARG A 178 10.30 -1.27 -35.06
C ARG A 178 10.88 -2.56 -34.54
N ASN A 179 9.99 -3.38 -33.98
CA ASN A 179 10.29 -4.70 -33.44
C ASN A 179 11.44 -4.63 -32.43
N ILE A 180 11.19 -4.01 -31.28
CA ILE A 180 12.19 -3.97 -30.21
C ILE A 180 12.49 -5.40 -29.76
N ILE A 181 13.77 -5.78 -29.88
CA ILE A 181 14.26 -7.16 -29.69
C ILE A 181 14.65 -7.36 -28.23
N ARG A 182 15.36 -6.39 -27.65
CA ARG A 182 15.97 -6.51 -26.33
C ARG A 182 16.23 -5.15 -25.71
N VAL A 183 15.97 -5.04 -24.42
CA VAL A 183 16.51 -3.98 -23.56
C VAL A 183 17.80 -4.48 -22.93
N HIS A 184 18.87 -3.70 -23.06
CA HIS A 184 20.17 -4.02 -22.48
C HIS A 184 20.26 -3.48 -21.06
N GLU A 185 19.79 -2.25 -20.86
CA GLU A 185 19.79 -1.55 -19.57
C GLU A 185 18.87 -0.33 -19.61
N THR A 186 18.69 0.28 -18.43
CA THR A 186 18.25 1.67 -18.28
C THR A 186 19.29 2.44 -17.47
N SER A 187 19.48 3.72 -17.73
CA SER A 187 20.54 4.49 -17.09
C SER A 187 20.03 5.77 -16.44
N LEU A 188 20.62 6.11 -15.29
CA LEU A 188 20.62 7.46 -14.75
C LEU A 188 21.61 8.31 -15.55
N VAL A 189 21.17 9.41 -16.15
CA VAL A 189 22.01 10.22 -17.04
C VAL A 189 21.91 11.71 -16.72
N TYR A 190 22.89 12.48 -17.19
CA TYR A 190 22.84 13.95 -17.12
C TYR A 190 21.66 14.51 -17.91
N ARG A 191 21.42 13.96 -19.12
CA ARG A 191 20.31 14.32 -19.99
C ARG A 191 19.86 13.14 -20.85
N GLY A 192 18.57 12.88 -20.86
CA GLY A 192 17.93 11.83 -21.67
C GLY A 192 17.80 12.26 -23.14
N ALA A 193 17.71 11.27 -24.03
CA ALA A 193 17.41 11.51 -25.44
C ALA A 193 15.92 11.81 -25.66
N VAL A 194 15.06 11.10 -24.90
CA VAL A 194 13.62 11.33 -24.88
C VAL A 194 13.36 12.58 -24.04
N PHE A 195 12.66 13.56 -24.61
CA PHE A 195 12.35 14.79 -23.91
C PHE A 195 11.36 14.54 -22.77
N GLY A 196 11.60 15.13 -21.60
CA GLY A 196 10.69 15.06 -20.45
C GLY A 196 10.87 13.83 -19.54
N THR A 197 11.91 13.00 -19.77
CA THR A 197 12.23 11.92 -18.82
C THR A 197 12.43 12.49 -17.42
N SER A 198 11.88 11.82 -16.43
CA SER A 198 11.86 12.34 -15.06
C SER A 198 11.78 11.22 -14.02
N MET A 199 12.31 11.49 -12.83
CA MET A 199 12.14 10.64 -11.64
C MET A 199 10.86 10.97 -10.89
N THR A 200 10.28 9.99 -10.21
CA THR A 200 9.13 10.17 -9.34
C THR A 200 9.15 9.19 -8.15
N ASN A 201 8.59 9.65 -7.03
CA ASN A 201 8.28 8.84 -5.85
C ASN A 201 6.80 8.38 -5.83
N GLU A 202 6.05 8.66 -6.88
CA GLU A 202 4.66 8.21 -7.03
C GLU A 202 4.62 6.71 -7.33
N LEU A 203 4.62 5.88 -6.29
CA LEU A 203 4.71 4.43 -6.43
C LEU A 203 3.34 3.73 -6.53
N TYR A 204 2.35 4.39 -7.12
CA TYR A 204 1.00 3.84 -7.19
C TYR A 204 0.95 2.48 -7.89
N LEU A 205 0.18 1.55 -7.32
CA LEU A 205 -0.12 0.24 -7.91
C LEU A 205 -1.41 0.33 -8.73
N PHE A 206 -1.43 1.17 -9.76
CA PHE A 206 -2.50 1.14 -10.75
C PHE A 206 -2.06 0.24 -11.91
N GLN A 207 -1.95 -1.07 -11.65
CA GLN A 207 -1.86 -2.04 -12.74
C GLN A 207 -2.95 -3.07 -12.55
N LYS A 208 -4.04 -2.88 -13.31
CA LYS A 208 -5.08 -3.87 -13.56
C LYS A 208 -4.36 -5.12 -14.06
N HIS A 209 -4.28 -6.17 -13.24
CA HIS A 209 -3.65 -7.40 -13.67
C HIS A 209 -4.60 -8.06 -14.68
N ASP A 210 -4.18 -8.22 -15.94
CA ASP A 210 -4.94 -8.94 -16.97
C ASP A 210 -4.93 -10.45 -16.67
N CYS A 211 -5.65 -10.84 -15.63
CA CYS A 211 -5.98 -12.23 -15.37
C CYS A 211 -7.37 -12.52 -15.93
N ALA A 212 -7.46 -13.60 -16.72
CA ALA A 212 -8.63 -13.99 -17.51
C ALA A 212 -9.94 -14.18 -16.73
N ASP A 213 -9.90 -14.17 -15.39
CA ASP A 213 -11.07 -14.35 -14.53
C ASP A 213 -11.12 -13.34 -13.37
N GLY A 214 -10.35 -12.24 -13.42
CA GLY A 214 -10.23 -11.29 -12.31
C GLY A 214 -9.55 -11.83 -11.05
N VAL A 215 -9.10 -13.10 -11.11
CA VAL A 215 -8.22 -13.76 -10.13
C VAL A 215 -6.83 -13.83 -10.70
N CYS A 216 -5.91 -13.06 -10.14
CA CYS A 216 -4.52 -13.13 -10.55
C CYS A 216 -3.94 -14.53 -10.32
N LYS A 217 -2.88 -14.93 -11.04
CA LYS A 217 -2.07 -16.15 -10.73
C LYS A 217 -1.69 -16.26 -9.24
N PHE A 218 -1.71 -15.13 -8.53
CA PHE A 218 -1.44 -15.00 -7.10
C PHE A 218 -2.67 -15.12 -6.19
N LYS A 219 -3.82 -15.59 -6.71
CA LYS A 219 -5.07 -15.71 -5.96
C LYS A 219 -5.54 -14.36 -5.37
N ARG A 220 -5.14 -13.24 -5.95
CA ARG A 220 -5.64 -11.92 -5.55
C ARG A 220 -6.95 -11.61 -6.27
N VAL A 221 -7.91 -11.06 -5.54
CA VAL A 221 -9.21 -10.61 -6.03
C VAL A 221 -9.27 -9.10 -5.95
N TYR A 222 -9.62 -8.44 -7.05
CA TYR A 222 -9.70 -6.97 -7.12
C TYR A 222 -11.14 -6.48 -6.99
N LYS A 223 -11.31 -5.32 -6.37
CA LYS A 223 -12.59 -4.64 -6.15
C LYS A 223 -13.38 -4.49 -7.44
N GLU A 224 -12.73 -4.05 -8.50
CA GLU A 224 -13.35 -3.81 -9.80
C GLU A 224 -13.87 -5.10 -10.43
N SER A 225 -13.16 -6.22 -10.26
CA SER A 225 -13.61 -7.52 -10.77
C SER A 225 -14.88 -8.01 -10.08
N VAL A 226 -14.96 -7.80 -8.76
CA VAL A 226 -16.16 -8.13 -7.99
C VAL A 226 -17.31 -7.21 -8.39
N LEU A 227 -17.07 -5.89 -8.46
CA LEU A 227 -18.08 -4.90 -8.88
C LEU A 227 -18.59 -5.14 -10.30
N GLU A 228 -17.72 -5.45 -11.26
CA GLU A 228 -18.11 -5.73 -12.65
C GLU A 228 -19.02 -6.96 -12.73
N SER A 229 -18.70 -8.02 -11.97
CA SER A 229 -19.51 -9.24 -11.90
C SER A 229 -20.89 -8.96 -11.29
N LEU A 230 -20.94 -8.17 -10.21
CA LEU A 230 -22.18 -7.76 -9.56
C LEU A 230 -23.03 -6.86 -10.46
N ASN A 231 -22.40 -5.92 -11.18
CA ASN A 231 -23.07 -5.04 -12.14
C ASN A 231 -23.69 -5.84 -13.30
N LYS A 232 -22.94 -6.77 -13.91
CA LYS A 232 -23.46 -7.66 -14.97
C LYS A 232 -24.69 -8.46 -14.52
N ALA A 233 -24.79 -8.77 -13.23
CA ALA A 233 -25.94 -9.46 -12.64
C ALA A 233 -27.05 -8.53 -12.14
N GLY A 234 -26.90 -7.20 -12.24
CA GLY A 234 -27.88 -6.22 -11.74
C GLY A 234 -27.94 -6.13 -10.21
N LEU A 235 -26.86 -6.48 -9.52
CA LEU A 235 -26.78 -6.58 -8.05
C LEU A 235 -25.98 -5.44 -7.39
N GLN A 236 -25.42 -4.51 -8.17
CA GLN A 236 -24.50 -3.47 -7.69
C GLN A 236 -25.06 -2.59 -6.56
N ASP A 237 -26.37 -2.29 -6.59
CA ASP A 237 -27.03 -1.43 -5.60
C ASP A 237 -27.62 -2.23 -4.42
N GLN A 238 -27.49 -3.55 -4.44
CA GLN A 238 -28.05 -4.49 -3.46
C GLN A 238 -26.96 -5.23 -2.66
N VAL A 239 -25.69 -5.01 -3.01
CA VAL A 239 -24.53 -5.71 -2.45
C VAL A 239 -23.43 -4.70 -2.17
N GLU A 240 -23.03 -4.60 -0.92
CA GLU A 240 -21.96 -3.72 -0.47
C GLU A 240 -20.68 -4.52 -0.23
N LEU A 241 -19.54 -3.98 -0.68
CA LEU A 241 -18.23 -4.56 -0.41
C LEU A 241 -17.73 -4.08 0.96
N SER A 242 -17.16 -4.98 1.75
CA SER A 242 -16.52 -4.66 3.02
C SER A 242 -15.09 -5.21 3.12
N GLY A 243 -14.38 -4.80 4.19
CA GLY A 243 -13.03 -5.23 4.51
C GLY A 243 -11.97 -4.87 3.48
N LYS A 244 -10.94 -5.73 3.34
CA LYS A 244 -9.74 -5.42 2.53
C LYS A 244 -10.06 -5.07 1.07
N VAL A 245 -11.04 -5.74 0.46
CA VAL A 245 -11.43 -5.45 -0.92
C VAL A 245 -12.02 -4.04 -1.03
N ALA A 246 -12.82 -3.61 -0.04
CA ALA A 246 -13.40 -2.29 -0.02
C ALA A 246 -12.38 -1.18 0.27
N GLU A 247 -11.50 -1.43 1.26
CA GLU A 247 -10.50 -0.49 1.79
C GLU A 247 -9.27 -0.32 0.90
N GLN A 248 -8.71 -1.44 0.42
CA GLN A 248 -7.43 -1.50 -0.28
C GLN A 248 -7.59 -1.71 -1.79
N GLY A 249 -8.82 -1.95 -2.25
CA GLY A 249 -9.13 -2.28 -3.64
C GLY A 249 -8.83 -3.72 -4.02
N TYR A 250 -8.31 -4.56 -3.12
CA TYR A 250 -8.07 -5.97 -3.38
C TYR A 250 -8.00 -6.83 -2.10
N SER A 251 -7.99 -8.16 -2.25
CA SER A 251 -7.73 -9.12 -1.17
C SER A 251 -7.04 -10.38 -1.70
N ASP A 252 -6.07 -10.90 -0.94
CA ASP A 252 -5.35 -12.16 -1.23
C ASP A 252 -6.10 -13.42 -0.78
N GLY A 253 -7.30 -13.26 -0.20
CA GLY A 253 -8.04 -14.38 0.36
C GLY A 253 -9.53 -14.16 0.40
N LYS A 254 -9.99 -13.20 1.20
CA LYS A 254 -11.42 -13.01 1.51
C LYS A 254 -12.07 -11.86 0.76
N ILE A 255 -13.24 -12.11 0.18
CA ILE A 255 -14.15 -11.12 -0.36
C ILE A 255 -15.30 -11.01 0.65
N GLU A 256 -15.38 -9.89 1.35
CA GLU A 256 -16.44 -9.67 2.34
C GLU A 256 -17.56 -8.87 1.66
N LEU A 257 -18.75 -9.46 1.61
CA LEU A 257 -19.93 -8.90 0.94
C LEU A 257 -21.08 -8.79 1.92
N GLN A 258 -21.78 -7.68 1.88
CA GLN A 258 -22.97 -7.42 2.67
C GLN A 258 -24.17 -7.33 1.74
N CYS A 259 -25.16 -8.20 1.94
CA CYS A 259 -26.41 -8.21 1.18
C CYS A 259 -27.51 -8.93 1.96
N ASP A 260 -28.75 -8.84 1.50
CA ASP A 260 -29.83 -9.65 2.06
C ASP A 260 -29.54 -11.14 1.88
N LYS A 261 -29.92 -11.95 2.88
CA LYS A 261 -29.73 -13.41 2.86
C LYS A 261 -30.39 -14.09 1.66
N SER A 262 -31.49 -13.50 1.15
CA SER A 262 -32.19 -13.96 -0.05
C SER A 262 -31.39 -13.75 -1.35
N LEU A 263 -30.33 -12.94 -1.32
CA LEU A 263 -29.47 -12.61 -2.46
C LEU A 263 -28.16 -13.41 -2.48
N GLU A 264 -27.77 -14.08 -1.40
CA GLU A 264 -26.47 -14.78 -1.29
C GLU A 264 -26.23 -15.75 -2.44
N GLU A 265 -27.23 -16.57 -2.79
CA GLU A 265 -27.11 -17.54 -3.89
C GLU A 265 -26.97 -16.84 -5.26
N LYS A 266 -27.70 -15.73 -5.46
CA LYS A 266 -27.59 -14.92 -6.69
C LYS A 266 -26.21 -14.27 -6.81
N VAL A 267 -25.67 -13.78 -5.70
CA VAL A 267 -24.32 -13.19 -5.62
C VAL A 267 -23.25 -14.24 -5.93
N LEU A 268 -23.32 -15.42 -5.33
CA LEU A 268 -22.38 -16.51 -5.62
C LEU A 268 -22.44 -16.93 -7.09
N ASN A 269 -23.64 -16.99 -7.68
CA ASN A 269 -23.80 -17.34 -9.09
C ASN A 269 -23.32 -16.25 -10.04
N ALA A 270 -23.41 -14.97 -9.65
CA ALA A 270 -22.90 -13.84 -10.41
C ALA A 270 -21.36 -13.81 -10.48
N LEU A 271 -20.68 -14.37 -9.47
CA LEU A 271 -19.23 -14.38 -9.40
C LEU A 271 -18.62 -15.58 -10.16
N PRO A 272 -17.43 -15.40 -10.78
CA PRO A 272 -16.64 -16.48 -11.35
C PRO A 272 -16.47 -17.65 -10.36
N PRO A 273 -16.49 -18.92 -10.81
CA PRO A 273 -16.33 -20.08 -9.93
C PRO A 273 -15.10 -20.00 -9.01
N SER A 274 -14.01 -19.41 -9.50
CA SER A 274 -12.76 -19.19 -8.77
C SER A 274 -12.86 -18.25 -7.57
N LEU A 275 -13.91 -17.40 -7.52
CA LEU A 275 -14.17 -16.44 -6.44
C LEU A 275 -15.16 -16.96 -5.39
N ARG A 276 -16.02 -17.94 -5.74
CA ARG A 276 -17.16 -18.35 -4.90
C ARG A 276 -16.75 -18.88 -3.53
N GLU A 277 -15.71 -19.70 -3.48
CA GLU A 277 -15.15 -20.26 -2.24
C GLU A 277 -14.50 -19.20 -1.34
N ARG A 278 -14.44 -17.96 -1.82
CA ARG A 278 -13.76 -16.84 -1.18
C ARG A 278 -14.71 -15.72 -0.78
N VAL A 279 -16.01 -15.94 -0.92
CA VAL A 279 -17.02 -14.98 -0.49
C VAL A 279 -17.39 -15.27 0.95
N TRP A 280 -17.33 -14.26 1.79
CA TRP A 280 -17.86 -14.26 3.14
C TRP A 280 -18.98 -13.24 3.23
N PHE A 281 -20.20 -13.73 3.44
CA PHE A 281 -21.34 -12.84 3.64
C PHE A 281 -21.35 -12.30 5.07
N THR A 282 -21.29 -10.97 5.19
CA THR A 282 -21.51 -10.26 6.44
C THR A 282 -23.01 -9.91 6.49
N ASN A 283 -23.75 -10.62 7.34
CA ASN A 283 -25.23 -10.55 7.37
C ASN A 283 -25.75 -9.15 7.72
N THR A 284 -26.72 -8.64 6.95
CA THR A 284 -27.37 -7.33 7.18
C THR A 284 -28.58 -7.38 8.11
N ALA A 285 -29.04 -8.55 8.57
CA ALA A 285 -30.22 -8.63 9.43
C ALA A 285 -29.88 -9.26 10.79
N SER A 286 -29.93 -8.41 11.83
CA SER A 286 -29.69 -8.66 13.27
C SER A 286 -28.30 -8.35 13.83
N GLN A 287 -27.64 -7.32 13.33
CA GLN A 287 -26.82 -6.48 14.19
C GLN A 287 -27.28 -5.02 14.07
N GLU A 288 -28.41 -4.70 14.71
CA GLU A 288 -28.32 -3.52 15.59
C GLU A 288 -27.02 -3.72 16.38
N ASN A 289 -26.13 -2.72 16.37
CA ASN A 289 -24.95 -2.67 17.21
C ASN A 289 -25.08 -3.49 18.52
N MET A 290 -24.71 -4.78 18.49
CA MET A 290 -24.12 -5.49 19.62
C MET A 290 -22.64 -5.09 19.70
N GLY A 291 -22.37 -3.82 19.37
CA GLY A 291 -21.14 -3.18 19.76
C GLY A 291 -21.16 -3.20 21.27
N PHE A 292 -20.14 -3.82 21.85
CA PHE A 292 -19.79 -3.73 23.26
C PHE A 292 -20.29 -2.41 23.89
N LYS A 293 -21.42 -2.45 24.60
CA LYS A 293 -22.04 -1.31 25.27
C LYS A 293 -22.00 -1.59 26.77
N PRO A 294 -20.81 -1.56 27.37
CA PRO A 294 -20.70 -1.85 28.79
C PRO A 294 -21.54 -0.85 29.58
N THR A 295 -22.45 -1.33 30.41
CA THR A 295 -23.31 -0.51 31.27
C THR A 295 -22.76 -0.43 32.69
N LYS A 296 -21.94 -1.42 33.09
CA LYS A 296 -21.33 -1.50 34.41
C LYS A 296 -19.87 -1.95 34.30
N PHE A 297 -19.07 -1.54 35.29
CA PHE A 297 -17.74 -2.08 35.48
C PHE A 297 -17.51 -2.53 36.92
N VAL A 298 -16.56 -3.45 37.10
CA VAL A 298 -16.04 -3.88 38.39
C VAL A 298 -14.52 -3.96 38.31
N LEU A 299 -13.84 -3.26 39.22
CA LEU A 299 -12.39 -3.30 39.38
C LEU A 299 -12.05 -4.17 40.60
N ARG A 300 -11.20 -5.17 40.42
CA ARG A 300 -10.65 -6.02 41.47
C ARG A 300 -9.14 -6.11 41.40
N VAL A 301 -8.49 -6.48 42.51
CA VAL A 301 -7.09 -6.88 42.51
C VAL A 301 -7.02 -8.34 42.93
N ASP A 302 -6.38 -9.16 42.09
CA ASP A 302 -6.20 -10.57 42.37
C ASP A 302 -5.18 -10.74 43.51
N PRO A 303 -5.58 -11.22 44.69
CA PRO A 303 -4.67 -11.39 45.82
C PRO A 303 -3.76 -12.62 45.67
N GLN A 304 -4.05 -13.55 44.75
CA GLN A 304 -3.27 -14.78 44.53
C GLN A 304 -2.14 -14.59 43.51
N LYS A 305 -2.24 -13.59 42.62
CA LYS A 305 -1.16 -13.20 41.73
C LYS A 305 -0.24 -12.18 42.42
N ASN A 306 0.96 -12.60 42.81
CA ASN A 306 2.03 -11.76 43.39
C ASN A 306 2.50 -10.57 42.48
N SER A 307 1.81 -10.29 41.37
CA SER A 307 2.19 -9.30 40.36
C SER A 307 1.54 -7.93 40.52
N GLY A 308 0.62 -7.75 41.48
CA GLY A 308 -0.15 -6.49 41.63
C GLY A 308 -0.98 -6.17 40.38
N ALA A 309 -1.54 -7.19 39.72
CA ALA A 309 -2.41 -6.98 38.57
C ALA A 309 -3.79 -6.53 39.03
N GLY A 310 -4.32 -5.50 38.40
CA GLY A 310 -5.72 -5.10 38.53
C GLY A 310 -6.52 -5.78 37.43
N GLU A 311 -7.75 -6.20 37.71
CA GLU A 311 -8.66 -6.74 36.72
C GLU A 311 -9.89 -5.84 36.66
N LEU A 312 -10.15 -5.29 35.47
CA LEU A 312 -11.29 -4.45 35.18
C LEU A 312 -12.26 -5.26 34.31
N LEU A 313 -13.39 -5.61 34.90
CA LEU A 313 -14.47 -6.36 34.28
C LEU A 313 -15.53 -5.40 33.78
N PHE A 314 -16.00 -5.62 32.56
CA PHE A 314 -17.09 -4.88 31.94
C PHE A 314 -18.28 -5.81 31.74
N ARG A 315 -19.48 -5.31 32.03
CA ARG A 315 -20.74 -6.04 31.84
C ARG A 315 -21.63 -5.28 30.88
N ASP A 316 -22.06 -6.00 29.84
CA ASP A 316 -23.19 -5.66 28.98
C ASP A 316 -24.38 -6.59 29.32
N GLU A 317 -25.56 -6.34 28.77
CA GLU A 317 -26.75 -7.19 28.96
C GLU A 317 -26.53 -8.63 28.47
N GLU A 318 -25.68 -8.82 27.45
CA GLU A 318 -25.46 -10.11 26.80
C GLU A 318 -24.02 -10.63 26.86
N ARG A 319 -23.04 -9.79 27.24
CA ARG A 319 -21.60 -10.14 27.16
C ARG A 319 -20.81 -9.70 28.37
N LYS A 320 -19.74 -10.43 28.65
CA LYS A 320 -18.74 -10.09 29.66
C LYS A 320 -17.39 -9.89 28.97
N SER A 321 -16.72 -8.80 29.31
CA SER A 321 -15.37 -8.53 28.80
C SER A 321 -14.45 -8.26 29.98
N GLN A 322 -13.21 -8.70 29.86
CA GLN A 322 -12.20 -8.55 30.90
C GLN A 322 -10.99 -7.83 30.35
N LEU A 323 -10.50 -6.90 31.16
CA LEU A 323 -9.23 -6.23 30.98
C LEU A 323 -8.31 -6.54 32.16
N ILE A 324 -7.20 -7.23 31.89
CA ILE A 324 -6.17 -7.50 32.89
C ILE A 324 -5.13 -6.38 32.80
N ILE A 325 -5.06 -5.52 33.81
CA ILE A 325 -4.15 -4.39 33.90
C ILE A 325 -2.90 -4.79 34.68
N LEU A 326 -1.76 -4.84 34.00
CA LEU A 326 -0.50 -5.29 34.57
C LEU A 326 0.07 -4.23 35.51
N ARG A 327 0.41 -4.63 36.76
CA ARG A 327 1.00 -3.76 37.79
C ARG A 327 0.14 -2.52 38.07
N PHE A 328 -1.17 -2.73 38.20
CA PHE A 328 -2.15 -1.66 38.40
C PHE A 328 -1.93 -0.94 39.73
N ASP A 329 -2.00 0.39 39.68
CA ASP A 329 -1.83 1.27 40.84
C ASP A 329 -2.73 2.50 40.63
N PRO A 330 -3.83 2.64 41.40
CA PRO A 330 -4.82 3.68 41.17
C PRO A 330 -4.27 5.09 41.41
N GLU A 331 -3.33 5.27 42.33
CA GLU A 331 -2.72 6.57 42.61
C GLU A 331 -1.83 7.01 41.44
N LYS A 332 -1.12 6.07 40.82
CA LYS A 332 -0.32 6.37 39.63
C LYS A 332 -1.17 6.60 38.39
N LEU A 333 -2.33 5.97 38.28
CA LEU A 333 -3.27 6.24 37.19
C LEU A 333 -3.71 7.71 37.20
N LYS A 334 -4.11 8.23 38.37
CA LYS A 334 -4.48 9.65 38.55
C LYS A 334 -3.33 10.62 38.27
N GLN A 335 -2.09 10.17 38.39
CA GLN A 335 -0.89 10.94 38.01
C GLN A 335 -0.61 10.89 36.49
N GLY A 336 -1.52 10.33 35.68
CA GLY A 336 -1.39 10.22 34.22
C GLY A 336 -0.57 9.02 33.74
N ARG A 337 -0.26 8.05 34.62
CA ARG A 337 0.48 6.85 34.22
C ARG A 337 -0.37 5.97 33.30
N ARG A 338 0.28 5.37 32.30
CA ARG A 338 -0.32 4.40 31.38
C ARG A 338 0.05 2.98 31.77
N PHE A 339 -0.88 2.05 31.62
CA PHE A 339 -0.71 0.66 32.00
C PHE A 339 -0.87 -0.26 30.80
N LEU A 340 0.01 -1.26 30.70
CA LEU A 340 -0.17 -2.35 29.75
C LEU A 340 -1.28 -3.27 30.24
N CYS A 341 -2.08 -3.76 29.31
CA CYS A 341 -3.20 -4.63 29.61
C CYS A 341 -3.48 -5.63 28.50
N ASP A 342 -4.06 -6.75 28.92
CA ASP A 342 -4.54 -7.81 28.04
C ASP A 342 -6.07 -7.77 28.06
N PHE A 343 -6.68 -7.60 26.89
CA PHE A 343 -8.13 -7.49 26.73
C PHE A 343 -8.66 -8.79 26.15
N THR A 344 -9.68 -9.38 26.79
CA THR A 344 -10.33 -10.61 26.33
C THR A 344 -11.84 -10.43 26.39
N GLU A 345 -12.51 -10.76 25.29
CA GLU A 345 -13.96 -10.95 25.24
C GLU A 345 -14.22 -12.44 25.53
N ASP A 346 -14.68 -12.78 26.74
CA ASP A 346 -14.93 -14.17 27.15
C ASP A 346 -16.26 -14.25 27.92
N ASP A 347 -17.19 -15.02 27.36
CA ASP A 347 -18.54 -15.19 27.91
C ASP A 347 -18.60 -16.18 29.09
N ARG A 348 -17.47 -16.82 29.47
CA ARG A 348 -17.45 -17.97 30.40
C ARG A 348 -17.39 -17.65 31.90
N TYR A 349 -17.68 -16.41 32.32
CA TYR A 349 -17.60 -16.04 33.74
C TYR A 349 -18.87 -16.41 34.53
N GLU A 350 -18.72 -17.13 35.65
CA GLU A 350 -19.81 -17.38 36.61
C GLU A 350 -20.11 -16.12 37.46
N GLU A 351 -21.40 -15.85 37.71
CA GLU A 351 -21.87 -14.62 38.39
C GLU A 351 -21.33 -14.47 39.82
N SER A 352 -20.99 -15.57 40.49
CA SER A 352 -20.37 -15.59 41.82
C SER A 352 -18.94 -15.01 41.87
N GLU A 353 -18.30 -14.77 40.73
CA GLU A 353 -16.97 -14.14 40.67
C GLU A 353 -17.01 -12.59 40.67
N PHE A 354 -18.18 -11.99 40.45
CA PHE A 354 -18.36 -10.54 40.46
C PHE A 354 -18.37 -9.92 41.87
N GLU A 355 -18.52 -10.74 42.92
CA GLU A 355 -18.79 -10.26 44.28
C GLU A 355 -17.60 -10.40 45.25
N LYS A 356 -16.46 -10.93 44.82
CA LYS A 356 -15.29 -11.15 45.70
C LYS A 356 -14.25 -10.02 45.54
N LYS A 357 -13.99 -9.30 46.65
CA LYS A 357 -12.93 -8.27 46.80
C LYS A 357 -12.91 -7.21 45.69
N VAL A 358 -14.03 -6.51 45.55
CA VAL A 358 -14.18 -5.34 44.67
C VAL A 358 -13.45 -4.14 45.27
N LEU A 359 -12.56 -3.52 44.49
CA LEU A 359 -11.92 -2.24 44.83
C LEU A 359 -12.74 -1.05 44.37
N ASP A 360 -13.40 -1.18 43.22
CA ASP A 360 -14.31 -0.17 42.70
C ASP A 360 -15.37 -0.80 41.80
N SER A 361 -16.50 -0.13 41.69
CA SER A 361 -17.58 -0.52 40.78
C SER A 361 -18.43 0.69 40.47
N GLY A 362 -18.98 0.75 39.27
CA GLY A 362 -19.80 1.87 38.86
C GLY A 362 -20.44 1.68 37.49
N GLY A 363 -21.02 2.78 36.98
CA GLY A 363 -21.51 2.83 35.61
C GLY A 363 -20.35 2.90 34.61
N CYS A 364 -20.56 2.29 33.45
CA CYS A 364 -19.71 2.46 32.30
C CYS A 364 -20.56 3.01 31.15
N GLN A 365 -19.98 3.88 30.35
CA GLN A 365 -20.59 4.34 29.10
C GLN A 365 -19.51 4.39 28.03
N LEU A 366 -19.67 3.62 26.96
CA LEU A 366 -18.83 3.77 25.78
C LEU A 366 -19.07 5.16 25.17
N ILE A 367 -17.99 5.94 25.02
CA ILE A 367 -18.00 7.25 24.36
C ILE A 367 -17.72 7.10 22.88
N ASP A 368 -16.67 6.34 22.53
CA ASP A 368 -16.19 6.20 21.15
C ASP A 368 -15.44 4.87 20.97
N LYS A 369 -15.48 4.31 19.76
CA LYS A 369 -14.82 3.06 19.39
C LYS A 369 -14.28 3.17 17.97
N GLY A 370 -12.99 2.92 17.82
CA GLY A 370 -12.34 2.69 16.52
C GLY A 370 -11.62 1.36 16.49
N ASP A 371 -11.00 1.03 15.35
CA ASP A 371 -10.33 -0.27 15.15
C ASP A 371 -9.16 -0.49 16.12
N GLU A 372 -8.52 0.58 16.57
CA GLU A 372 -7.31 0.56 17.39
C GLU A 372 -7.52 1.18 18.79
N PHE A 373 -8.75 1.59 19.13
CA PHE A 373 -9.01 2.18 20.45
C PHE A 373 -10.46 2.07 20.91
N PHE A 374 -10.63 2.17 22.22
CA PHE A 374 -11.91 2.39 22.88
C PHE A 374 -11.81 3.56 23.85
N SER A 375 -12.89 4.32 23.98
CA SER A 375 -13.05 5.42 24.93
C SER A 375 -14.29 5.17 25.78
N PHE A 376 -14.13 5.18 27.10
CA PHE A 376 -15.22 4.94 28.05
C PHE A 376 -15.29 6.01 29.11
N ARG A 377 -16.49 6.35 29.56
CA ARG A 377 -16.72 7.10 30.79
C ARG A 377 -17.02 6.13 31.91
N LEU A 378 -16.26 6.21 33.00
CA LEU A 378 -16.48 5.43 34.22
C LEU A 378 -17.01 6.33 35.33
N THR A 379 -17.98 5.81 36.09
CA THR A 379 -18.62 6.52 37.21
C THR A 379 -18.56 5.71 38.52
N GLY A 380 -17.35 5.32 38.93
CA GLY A 380 -17.08 4.68 40.22
C GLY A 380 -16.57 5.65 41.28
N LYS A 381 -16.12 5.10 42.43
CA LYS A 381 -15.51 5.88 43.52
C LYS A 381 -14.02 6.13 43.31
N LEU A 382 -13.31 5.19 42.68
CA LEU A 382 -11.86 5.29 42.39
C LEU A 382 -11.61 5.66 40.94
N LEU A 383 -12.36 5.08 40.01
CA LEU A 383 -12.32 5.35 38.57
C LEU A 383 -13.50 6.24 38.20
N GLN A 384 -13.24 7.53 38.06
CA GLN A 384 -14.22 8.54 37.67
C GLN A 384 -13.62 9.43 36.59
N GLY A 385 -14.18 9.41 35.38
CA GLY A 385 -13.66 10.20 34.27
C GLY A 385 -13.73 9.48 32.94
N VAL A 386 -13.00 10.00 31.96
CA VAL A 386 -12.85 9.40 30.63
C VAL A 386 -11.57 8.59 30.59
N TYR A 387 -11.66 7.33 30.17
CA TYR A 387 -10.53 6.42 30.07
C TYR A 387 -10.41 5.92 28.63
N LEU A 388 -9.16 5.73 28.20
CA LEU A 388 -8.81 5.23 26.88
C LEU A 388 -8.12 3.88 26.99
N LEU A 389 -8.51 2.99 26.08
CA LEU A 389 -7.86 1.72 25.83
C LEU A 389 -7.34 1.75 24.38
N ARG A 390 -6.03 1.75 24.17
CA ARG A 390 -5.44 1.84 22.82
C ARG A 390 -4.59 0.63 22.52
N ARG A 391 -4.73 0.06 21.32
CA ARG A 391 -3.94 -1.09 20.87
C ARG A 391 -2.47 -0.68 20.75
N ALA A 392 -1.59 -1.54 21.25
CA ALA A 392 -0.15 -1.37 21.17
C ALA A 392 0.44 -2.56 20.40
N LYS A 393 1.09 -2.26 19.28
CA LYS A 393 1.77 -3.26 18.46
C LYS A 393 3.06 -3.69 19.16
N SER A 394 3.07 -4.91 19.69
CA SER A 394 4.28 -5.60 20.15
C SER A 394 4.61 -6.75 19.20
N ARG A 395 5.91 -7.09 19.07
CA ARG A 395 6.40 -8.12 18.13
C ARG A 395 5.90 -9.54 18.40
N THR A 396 5.35 -9.81 19.59
CA THR A 396 5.06 -11.18 20.04
C THR A 396 3.64 -11.42 20.51
N GLN A 397 2.88 -10.38 20.90
CA GLN A 397 1.50 -10.47 21.37
C GLN A 397 0.79 -9.13 21.16
N GLU A 398 -0.51 -9.18 20.85
CA GLU A 398 -1.35 -7.99 20.87
C GLU A 398 -1.60 -7.56 22.31
N ARG A 399 -1.29 -6.29 22.61
CA ARG A 399 -1.52 -5.70 23.94
C ARG A 399 -2.24 -4.39 23.81
N TRP A 400 -2.80 -3.94 24.93
CA TRP A 400 -3.50 -2.68 25.03
C TRP A 400 -2.83 -1.77 26.06
N ILE A 401 -3.05 -0.47 25.92
CA ILE A 401 -2.61 0.55 26.86
C ILE A 401 -3.86 1.22 27.44
N PHE A 402 -4.02 1.11 28.75
CA PHE A 402 -5.10 1.71 29.52
C PHE A 402 -4.60 2.97 30.25
N TYR A 403 -5.32 4.08 30.11
CA TYR A 403 -4.99 5.35 30.77
C TYR A 403 -6.18 6.29 30.89
N GLU A 404 -6.12 7.21 31.85
CA GLU A 404 -7.07 8.30 31.99
C GLU A 404 -6.82 9.38 30.94
N ARG A 405 -7.89 9.85 30.29
CA ARG A 405 -7.83 10.97 29.35
C ARG A 405 -8.00 12.26 30.14
N ASN A 406 -6.91 13.00 30.30
CA ASN A 406 -6.98 14.36 30.81
C ASN A 406 -7.60 15.24 29.72
N ASP A 407 -8.83 15.70 29.94
CA ASP A 407 -9.46 16.74 29.13
C ASP A 407 -8.77 18.09 29.46
N GLY A 408 -7.54 18.26 28.95
CA GLY A 408 -6.74 19.48 29.06
C GLY A 408 -6.97 20.44 27.92
#